data_AF-A0A5E4NYC1-F1
#
_entry.id   AF-A0A5E4NYC1-F1
#
_cell.length_a   1.000
_cell.length_b   1.000
_cell.length_c   1.000
_cell.angle_alpha   90.00
_cell.angle_beta   90.00
_cell.angle_gamma   90.00
#
_symmetry.space_group_name_H-M   'P 1'
#
loop_
_entity.id
_entity.type
_entity.pdbx_description
1 polymer ?
#
loop_
_entity_poly.entity_id
_entity_poly.type
_entity_poly.pdbx_seq_one_letter_code
_entity_poly.pdbx_strand_id
1 'polypeptide(L)'
;MMHTILSAMEQAYGKRPVIYTSVDFHRDVLQGEFQDYPMWVRSVRAYPSVKYGDRRWNFWQHTATGSVPGVRGYVDRNCYYGSLDDWQHWLSNQG
;
A
#
# COMPACT_ATOMS: atom_id res chain seq x y z
N MET A 1 18.91 -4.20 -4.78
CA MET A 1 18.73 -2.85 -4.20
C MET A 1 17.50 -2.78 -3.30
N MET A 2 16.28 -3.13 -3.75
CA MET A 2 15.08 -3.07 -2.90
C MET A 2 15.18 -3.94 -1.64
N HIS A 3 15.62 -5.21 -1.76
CA HIS A 3 15.85 -6.05 -0.57
C HIS A 3 16.76 -5.39 0.47
N THR A 4 17.87 -4.79 0.03
CA THR A 4 18.81 -4.10 0.92
C THR A 4 18.15 -2.95 1.67
N ILE A 5 17.37 -2.12 0.98
CA ILE A 5 16.68 -0.97 1.59
C ILE A 5 15.59 -1.45 2.55
N LEU A 6 14.79 -2.44 2.15
CA LEU A 6 13.71 -2.96 2.97
C LEU A 6 14.23 -3.62 4.25
N SER A 7 15.29 -4.42 4.16
CA SER A 7 15.93 -5.01 5.33
C SER A 7 16.57 -3.97 6.23
N ALA A 8 17.21 -2.93 5.67
CA ALA A 8 17.77 -1.84 6.46
C ALA A 8 16.68 -1.03 7.20
N MET A 9 15.54 -0.77 6.55
CA MET A 9 14.39 -0.12 7.17
C MET A 9 13.79 -0.98 8.29
N GLU A 10 13.58 -2.28 8.05
CA GLU A 10 13.04 -3.19 9.07
C GLU A 10 13.97 -3.28 10.28
N GLN A 11 15.30 -3.31 10.06
CA GLN A 11 16.29 -3.27 11.13
C GLN A 11 16.27 -1.95 11.91
N ALA A 12 16.16 -0.82 11.23
CA ALA A 12 16.23 0.50 11.86
C ALA A 12 14.96 0.84 12.66
N TYR A 13 13.78 0.44 12.17
CA TYR A 13 12.50 0.83 12.74
C TYR A 13 11.78 -0.29 13.48
N GLY A 14 12.27 -1.54 13.39
CA GLY A 14 11.66 -2.70 14.05
C GLY A 14 10.28 -3.08 13.51
N LYS A 15 9.92 -2.57 12.33
CA LYS A 15 8.62 -2.74 11.67
C LYS A 15 8.84 -3.09 10.21
N ARG A 16 8.01 -3.97 9.67
CA ARG A 16 8.08 -4.34 8.26
C ARG A 16 7.61 -3.17 7.39
N PRO A 17 8.41 -2.69 6.43
CA PRO A 17 8.02 -1.57 5.56
C PRO A 17 6.78 -1.87 4.71
N VAL A 18 5.93 -0.87 4.53
CA VAL A 18 4.85 -0.89 3.52
C VAL A 18 5.40 -0.46 2.17
N ILE A 19 5.19 -1.27 1.14
CA ILE A 19 5.63 -0.97 -0.23
C ILE A 19 4.51 -0.30 -0.99
N TYR A 20 4.72 0.97 -1.37
CA TYR A 20 3.83 1.68 -2.28
C TYR A 20 4.21 1.44 -3.74
N THR A 21 3.23 1.23 -4.62
CA THR A 21 3.49 1.01 -6.05
C THR A 21 2.37 1.48 -6.99
N SER A 22 2.74 1.81 -8.23
CA SER A 22 1.82 2.01 -9.34
C SER A 22 1.51 0.69 -10.06
N VAL A 23 0.46 0.69 -10.89
CA VAL A 23 0.08 -0.49 -11.68
C VAL A 23 1.23 -0.95 -12.58
N ASP A 24 1.87 -0.02 -13.30
CA ASP A 24 2.93 -0.34 -14.25
C ASP A 24 4.19 -0.84 -13.54
N PHE A 25 4.63 -0.17 -12.47
CA PHE A 25 5.81 -0.60 -11.73
C PHE A 25 5.60 -1.96 -11.05
N HIS A 26 4.40 -2.22 -10.52
CA HIS A 26 4.08 -3.54 -9.99
C HIS A 26 4.17 -4.62 -11.07
N ARG A 27 3.51 -4.42 -12.22
CA ARG A 27 3.52 -5.36 -13.34
C ARG A 27 4.95 -5.64 -13.82
N ASP A 28 5.73 -4.58 -14.02
CA ASP A 28 7.01 -4.68 -14.72
C ASP A 28 8.18 -5.05 -13.80
N VAL A 29 8.07 -4.82 -12.49
CA VAL A 29 9.20 -4.97 -11.55
C VAL A 29 8.87 -5.80 -10.30
N LEU A 30 7.66 -5.71 -9.76
CA LEU A 30 7.32 -6.34 -8.46
C LEU A 30 6.47 -7.60 -8.59
N GLN A 31 6.09 -8.01 -9.80
CA GLN A 31 5.23 -9.17 -9.99
C GLN A 31 5.93 -10.43 -9.49
N GLY A 32 5.30 -11.14 -8.55
CA GLY A 32 5.89 -12.32 -7.91
C GLY A 32 6.76 -12.00 -6.69
N GLU A 33 7.25 -10.77 -6.55
CA GLU A 33 8.19 -10.38 -5.50
C GLU A 33 7.51 -9.87 -4.22
N PHE A 34 8.24 -9.90 -3.10
CA PHE A 34 7.84 -9.30 -1.82
C PHE A 34 6.42 -9.70 -1.35
N GLN A 35 6.01 -10.97 -1.51
CA GLN A 35 4.66 -11.45 -1.13
C GLN A 35 4.36 -11.34 0.37
N ASP A 36 5.41 -11.25 1.19
CA ASP A 36 5.32 -11.15 2.64
C ASP A 36 5.38 -9.70 3.15
N TYR A 37 5.42 -8.71 2.25
CA TYR A 37 5.41 -7.29 2.60
C TYR A 37 4.02 -6.71 2.42
N PRO A 38 3.57 -5.84 3.35
CA PRO A 38 2.32 -5.12 3.18
C PRO A 38 2.40 -4.19 1.97
N MET A 39 1.34 -4.16 1.16
CA MET A 39 1.30 -3.39 -0.07
C MET A 39 0.32 -2.23 0.01
N TRP A 40 0.77 -1.08 -0.49
CA TRP A 40 -0.07 0.07 -0.77
C TRP A 40 -0.13 0.29 -2.28
N VAL A 41 -1.23 -0.12 -2.89
CA VAL A 41 -1.38 -0.08 -4.34
C VAL A 41 -2.09 1.19 -4.79
N ARG A 42 -1.62 1.79 -5.88
CA ARG A 42 -2.34 2.87 -6.56
C ARG A 42 -3.16 2.32 -7.71
N SER A 43 -4.47 2.58 -7.70
CA SER A 43 -5.34 2.33 -8.85
C SER A 43 -6.52 3.29 -8.84
N VAL A 44 -6.45 4.33 -9.66
CA VAL A 44 -7.46 5.41 -9.67
C VAL A 44 -8.52 5.26 -10.76
N ARG A 45 -8.40 4.24 -11.63
CA ARG A 45 -9.32 3.99 -12.75
C ARG A 45 -10.02 2.62 -12.72
N ALA A 46 -9.65 1.75 -11.79
CA ALA A 46 -10.20 0.41 -11.64
C ALA A 46 -9.96 -0.13 -10.23
N TYR A 47 -10.71 -1.14 -9.82
CA TYR A 47 -10.43 -1.85 -8.58
C TYR A 47 -9.07 -2.56 -8.62
N PRO A 48 -8.37 -2.69 -7.47
CA PRO A 48 -7.10 -3.40 -7.41
C PRO A 48 -7.17 -4.83 -7.96
N SER A 49 -8.26 -5.57 -7.75
CA SER A 49 -8.44 -6.93 -8.29
C SER A 49 -8.33 -7.01 -9.81
N VAL A 50 -8.66 -5.93 -10.53
CA VAL A 50 -8.55 -5.86 -11.99
C VAL A 50 -7.11 -5.56 -12.44
N LYS A 51 -6.34 -4.81 -11.63
CA LYS A 51 -5.01 -4.30 -12.02
C LYS A 51 -3.85 -5.09 -11.44
N TYR A 52 -4.07 -5.78 -10.32
CA TYR A 52 -3.06 -6.50 -9.56
C TYR A 52 -3.38 -8.00 -9.41
N GLY A 53 -4.52 -8.48 -9.95
CA GLY A 53 -4.94 -9.88 -9.85
C GLY A 53 -5.07 -10.34 -8.41
N ASP A 54 -4.47 -11.49 -8.09
CA ASP A 54 -4.50 -12.10 -6.75
C ASP A 54 -3.48 -11.50 -5.77
N ARG A 55 -2.78 -10.43 -6.15
CA ARG A 55 -1.84 -9.75 -5.25
C ARG A 55 -2.60 -9.18 -4.05
N ARG A 56 -2.25 -9.67 -2.85
CA ARG A 56 -2.73 -9.12 -1.58
C ARG A 56 -2.23 -7.69 -1.39
N TRP A 57 -3.10 -6.82 -0.90
CA TRP A 57 -2.79 -5.43 -0.57
C TRP A 57 -3.49 -5.01 0.73
N ASN A 58 -2.90 -4.04 1.41
CA ASN A 58 -3.39 -3.51 2.69
C ASN A 58 -3.99 -2.13 2.52
N PHE A 59 -3.41 -1.32 1.62
CA PHE A 59 -3.88 0.02 1.35
C PHE A 59 -4.12 0.20 -0.15
N TRP A 60 -5.16 0.95 -0.48
CA TRP A 60 -5.48 1.30 -1.86
C TRP A 60 -5.64 2.80 -1.99
N GLN A 61 -4.76 3.43 -2.77
CA GLN A 61 -4.97 4.79 -3.27
C GLN A 61 -5.96 4.77 -4.43
N HIS A 62 -7.19 5.21 -4.14
CA HIS A 62 -8.31 5.12 -5.08
C HIS A 62 -8.60 6.45 -5.81
N THR A 63 -8.03 7.56 -5.35
CA THR A 63 -8.05 8.84 -6.08
C THR A 63 -6.86 9.70 -5.68
N ALA A 64 -6.40 10.53 -6.63
CA ALA A 64 -5.42 11.60 -6.40
C ALA A 64 -6.05 13.01 -6.43
N THR A 65 -7.37 13.07 -6.67
CA THR A 65 -8.13 14.31 -6.81
C THR A 65 -9.27 14.36 -5.80
N GLY A 66 -9.08 13.75 -4.63
CA GLY A 66 -10.04 13.81 -3.54
C GLY A 66 -10.11 15.20 -2.92
N SER A 67 -11.15 15.41 -2.11
CA SER A 67 -11.30 16.57 -1.24
C SER A 67 -11.59 16.08 0.17
N VAL A 68 -10.91 16.67 1.15
CA VAL A 68 -11.07 16.37 2.58
C VAL A 68 -11.18 17.71 3.32
N PRO A 69 -12.20 17.91 4.16
CA PRO A 69 -12.31 19.13 4.97
C PRO A 69 -11.02 19.42 5.74
N GLY A 70 -10.52 20.65 5.63
CA GLY A 70 -9.24 21.06 6.23
C GLY A 70 -8.01 20.93 5.32
N VAL A 71 -8.13 20.27 4.17
CA VAL A 71 -7.05 20.20 3.17
C VAL A 71 -7.40 21.11 1.99
N ARG A 72 -6.49 22.04 1.64
CA ARG A 72 -6.65 22.90 0.47
C ARG A 72 -6.15 22.18 -0.78
N GLY A 73 -6.94 22.21 -1.85
CA GLY A 73 -6.60 21.57 -3.12
C GLY A 73 -6.91 20.07 -3.15
N TYR A 74 -6.41 19.40 -4.18
CA TYR A 74 -6.59 17.97 -4.35
C TYR A 74 -5.71 17.17 -3.38
N VAL A 75 -6.29 16.10 -2.84
CA VAL A 75 -5.59 15.18 -1.93
C VAL A 75 -5.85 13.73 -2.30
N ASP A 76 -4.81 12.90 -2.14
CA ASP A 76 -4.92 11.46 -2.30
C ASP A 76 -5.88 10.90 -1.24
N ARG A 77 -6.80 10.03 -1.67
CA ARG A 77 -7.64 9.27 -0.73
C ARG A 77 -7.34 7.79 -0.83
N ASN A 78 -7.29 7.18 0.33
CA ASN A 78 -6.88 5.80 0.52
C ASN A 78 -7.92 5.07 1.38
N CYS A 79 -8.04 3.77 1.17
CA CYS A 79 -8.74 2.89 2.09
C CYS A 79 -7.82 1.74 2.54
N TYR A 80 -8.08 1.24 3.74
CA TYR A 80 -7.50 0.01 4.25
C TYR A 80 -8.33 -1.20 3.80
N TYR A 81 -7.67 -2.32 3.52
CA TYR A 81 -8.33 -3.59 3.25
C TYR A 81 -8.72 -4.27 4.56
N GLY A 82 -9.97 -4.09 4.97
CA GLY A 82 -10.51 -4.76 6.16
C GLY A 82 -11.53 -3.90 6.90
N SER A 83 -11.97 -4.42 8.04
CA SER A 83 -12.80 -3.73 9.01
C SER A 83 -11.98 -2.78 9.90
N LEU A 84 -12.68 -2.04 10.77
CA LEU A 84 -12.03 -1.23 11.80
C LEU A 84 -11.26 -2.08 12.81
N ASP A 85 -11.79 -3.26 13.16
CA ASP A 85 -11.12 -4.19 14.07
C ASP A 85 -9.84 -4.74 13.44
N ASP A 86 -9.88 -5.10 12.15
CA ASP A 86 -8.68 -5.50 11.39
C ASP A 86 -7.62 -4.39 11.37
N TRP A 87 -8.07 -3.13 11.24
CA TRP A 87 -7.19 -1.96 11.28
C TRP A 87 -6.52 -1.79 12.66
N GLN A 88 -7.29 -1.90 13.74
CA GLN A 88 -6.75 -1.82 15.10
C GLN A 88 -5.75 -2.94 15.38
N HIS A 89 -6.07 -4.17 14.96
CA HIS A 89 -5.17 -5.31 15.05
C HIS A 89 -3.89 -5.13 14.21
N TRP A 90 -3.99 -4.48 13.06
CA TRP A 90 -2.81 -4.18 12.24
C TRP A 90 -1.92 -3.15 12.93
N LEU A 91 -2.49 -2.08 13.50
CA LEU A 91 -1.74 -1.07 14.24
C LEU A 91 -0.99 -1.63 15.45
N SER A 92 -1.57 -2.60 16.19
CA SER A 92 -0.89 -3.19 17.34
C SER A 92 0.30 -4.08 16.97
N ASN A 93 0.28 -4.67 15.77
CA ASN A 93 1.23 -5.71 15.35
C ASN A 93 2.27 -5.21 14.33
N GLN A 94 1.90 -4.25 13.48
CA GLN A 94 2.67 -3.78 12.32
C GLN A 94 2.88 -2.25 12.31
N GLY A 95 2.13 -1.48 13.10
CA GLY A 95 2.27 -0.03 13.25
C GLY A 95 3.43 0.37 14.14
#